data_AF-A0A7N2RAU5-F1
#
_entry.id   AF-A0A7N2RAU5-F1
#
_cell.length_a   1.000
_cell.length_b   1.000
_cell.length_c   1.000
_cell.angle_alpha   90.00
_cell.angle_beta   90.00
_cell.angle_gamma   90.00
#
_symmetry.space_group_name_H-M   'P 1'
#
loop_
_entity.id
_entity.type
_entity.pdbx_description
1 polymer ?
#
loop_
_entity_poly.entity_id
_entity_poly.type
_entity_poly.pdbx_seq_one_letter_code
_entity_poly.pdbx_strand_id
1 'polypeptide(L)'
;MKSPSINLNFAISDPFFCCMLLLFASTVNPVFGLKKCNFPAIFNFGDSNSDTGGLSATSLKTPTPPYGETYFHKPAGRFSHGRLMIDFMA
;
A
#
# COMPACT_ATOMS: atom_id res chain seq x y z
N MET A 1 -39.70 -0.64 -40.61
CA MET A 1 -39.34 -1.12 -39.26
C MET A 1 -38.67 0.01 -38.50
N LYS A 2 -39.23 0.44 -37.37
CA LYS A 2 -38.67 1.53 -36.57
C LYS A 2 -37.68 0.93 -35.58
N SER A 3 -36.42 1.35 -35.63
CA SER A 3 -35.39 0.88 -34.70
C SER A 3 -35.78 1.30 -33.28
N PRO A 4 -35.74 0.40 -32.29
CA PRO A 4 -36.02 0.78 -30.91
C PRO A 4 -34.92 1.73 -30.42
N SER A 5 -35.29 2.99 -30.19
CA SER A 5 -34.44 3.97 -29.55
C SER A 5 -34.42 3.69 -28.04
N ILE A 6 -33.34 3.11 -27.55
CA ILE A 6 -33.14 2.86 -26.11
C ILE A 6 -32.93 4.21 -25.44
N ASN A 7 -33.78 4.56 -24.47
CA ASN A 7 -33.70 5.82 -23.76
C ASN A 7 -32.67 5.68 -22.62
N LEU A 8 -31.47 6.24 -22.81
CA LEU A 8 -30.33 6.03 -21.92
C LEU A 8 -30.60 6.47 -20.47
N ASN A 9 -31.43 7.50 -20.28
CA ASN A 9 -31.81 8.00 -18.96
C ASN A 9 -32.68 7.00 -18.17
N PHE A 10 -33.48 6.17 -18.86
CA PHE A 10 -34.35 5.18 -18.23
C PHE A 10 -33.56 3.98 -17.68
N ALA A 11 -32.51 3.57 -18.40
CA ALA A 11 -31.64 2.46 -18.00
C ALA A 11 -30.83 2.81 -16.73
N ILE A 12 -30.44 4.07 -16.55
CA ILE A 12 -29.63 4.52 -15.40
C ILE A 12 -30.47 4.69 -14.13
N SER A 13 -31.76 5.01 -14.25
CA SER A 13 -32.69 5.17 -13.12
C SER A 13 -33.20 3.85 -12.52
N ASP A 14 -32.94 2.72 -13.20
CA ASP A 14 -33.41 1.42 -12.75
C ASP A 14 -32.51 0.90 -11.61
N PRO A 15 -33.06 0.63 -10.40
CA PRO A 15 -32.28 0.09 -9.28
C PRO A 15 -31.57 -1.22 -9.64
N PHE A 16 -32.08 -2.01 -10.58
CA PHE A 16 -31.43 -3.22 -11.06
C PHE A 16 -30.13 -2.91 -11.80
N PHE A 17 -30.10 -1.86 -12.63
CA PHE A 17 -28.90 -1.47 -13.37
C PHE A 17 -27.80 -0.96 -12.43
N CYS A 18 -28.17 -0.13 -11.45
CA CYS A 18 -27.26 0.29 -10.38
C CYS A 18 -26.72 -0.90 -9.57
N CYS A 19 -27.57 -1.84 -9.16
CA CYS A 19 -27.13 -3.05 -8.46
C CYS A 19 -26.15 -3.88 -9.29
N MET A 20 -26.42 -4.09 -10.58
CA MET A 20 -25.52 -4.83 -11.47
C MET A 20 -24.17 -4.12 -11.66
N LEU A 21 -24.16 -2.78 -11.73
CA LEU A 21 -22.93 -1.99 -11.80
C LEU A 21 -22.11 -2.09 -10.51
N LEU A 22 -22.76 -2.08 -9.34
CA LEU A 22 -22.11 -2.25 -8.04
C LEU A 22 -21.56 -3.68 -7.84
N LEU A 23 -22.27 -4.70 -8.31
CA LEU A 23 -21.81 -6.09 -8.32
C LEU A 23 -20.61 -6.28 -9.26
N PHE A 24 -20.62 -5.63 -10.41
CA PHE A 24 -19.48 -5.63 -11.32
C PHE A 24 -18.26 -4.92 -10.71
N ALA A 25 -18.46 -3.74 -10.11
CA ALA A 25 -17.39 -2.97 -9.46
C ALA A 25 -16.74 -3.71 -8.28
N SER A 26 -17.51 -4.50 -7.54
CA SER A 26 -17.01 -5.30 -6.40
C SER A 26 -16.27 -6.57 -6.84
N THR A 27 -16.71 -7.23 -7.91
CA THR A 27 -16.06 -8.44 -8.44
C THR A 27 -14.76 -8.16 -9.20
N VAL A 28 -14.61 -6.99 -9.83
CA VAL A 28 -13.34 -6.59 -10.47
C VAL A 28 -12.29 -6.09 -9.50
N ASN A 29 -12.63 -5.87 -8.23
CA ASN A 29 -11.67 -5.36 -7.26
C ASN A 29 -10.82 -6.52 -6.70
N PRO A 30 -9.54 -6.63 -7.08
CA PRO A 30 -8.68 -7.76 -6.69
C PRO A 30 -8.51 -7.86 -5.17
N VAL A 31 -8.77 -6.79 -4.41
CA VAL A 31 -8.69 -6.77 -2.94
C VAL A 31 -9.67 -7.77 -2.31
N PHE A 32 -10.86 -7.98 -2.89
CA PHE A 32 -11.87 -8.90 -2.33
C PHE A 32 -11.60 -10.38 -2.66
N GLY A 33 -10.76 -10.67 -3.66
CA GLY A 33 -10.39 -12.04 -4.05
C GLY A 33 -9.09 -12.56 -3.41
N LEU A 34 -8.32 -11.69 -2.75
CA LEU A 34 -7.06 -12.07 -2.12
C LEU A 34 -7.33 -12.77 -0.79
N LYS A 35 -6.88 -14.04 -0.68
CA LYS A 35 -6.79 -14.71 0.61
C LYS A 35 -5.89 -13.88 1.52
N LYS A 36 -6.32 -13.70 2.78
CA LYS A 36 -5.49 -13.06 3.81
C LYS A 36 -4.18 -13.84 3.91
N CYS A 37 -3.10 -13.25 3.40
CA CYS A 37 -1.79 -13.88 3.41
C CYS A 37 -1.15 -13.58 4.76
N ASN A 38 -0.90 -14.62 5.56
CA ASN A 38 -0.38 -14.48 6.91
C ASN A 38 1.10 -14.87 6.90
N PHE A 39 1.96 -13.90 6.59
CA PHE A 39 3.40 -14.09 6.66
C PHE A 39 3.83 -13.83 8.11
N PRO A 40 4.37 -14.81 8.84
CA PRO A 40 4.73 -14.64 10.25
C PRO A 40 5.95 -13.73 10.43
N ALA A 41 6.74 -13.51 9.38
CA ALA A 41 7.92 -12.66 9.38
C ALA A 41 8.28 -12.19 7.96
N ILE A 42 9.00 -11.07 7.89
CA ILE A 42 9.63 -10.56 6.66
C ILE A 42 11.15 -10.57 6.87
N PHE A 43 11.87 -11.24 5.98
CA PHE A 43 13.32 -11.21 5.94
C PHE A 43 13.77 -10.27 4.83
N ASN A 44 14.35 -9.13 5.21
CA ASN A 44 14.81 -8.10 4.29
C ASN A 44 16.34 -8.14 4.17
N PHE A 45 16.84 -8.17 2.94
CA PHE A 45 18.25 -8.06 2.59
C PHE A 45 18.44 -6.84 1.69
N GLY A 46 19.55 -6.12 1.87
CA GLY A 46 19.81 -4.94 1.06
C GLY A 46 20.89 -4.03 1.64
N ASP A 47 20.72 -2.74 1.38
CA ASP A 47 21.62 -1.68 1.76
C ASP A 47 20.94 -0.68 2.72
N SER A 48 21.49 0.53 2.82
CA SER A 48 20.97 1.60 3.68
C SER A 48 19.50 1.96 3.45
N ASN A 49 18.94 1.70 2.26
CA ASN A 49 17.55 2.01 1.94
C ASN A 49 16.55 1.09 2.66
N SER A 50 16.99 -0.07 3.13
CA SER A 50 16.15 -1.04 3.85
C SER A 50 16.71 -1.42 5.23
N ASP A 51 17.92 -0.96 5.57
CA ASP A 51 18.53 -1.19 6.87
C ASP A 51 17.84 -0.39 7.99
N THR A 52 17.14 -1.11 8.87
CA THR A 52 16.43 -0.55 10.02
C THR A 52 17.28 -0.38 11.27
N GLY A 53 18.59 -0.65 11.20
CA GLY A 53 19.53 -0.51 12.31
C GLY A 53 20.60 -1.59 12.42
N GLY A 54 20.64 -2.55 11.48
CA GLY A 54 21.63 -3.62 11.41
C GLY A 54 23.06 -3.11 11.35
N LEU A 55 23.37 -2.14 10.47
CA LEU A 55 24.73 -1.59 10.41
C LEU A 55 25.10 -0.83 11.69
N SER A 56 24.15 -0.06 12.25
CA SER A 56 24.33 0.66 13.52
C SER A 56 24.60 -0.31 14.68
N ALA A 57 23.92 -1.45 14.73
CA ALA A 57 24.07 -2.46 15.77
C ALA A 57 25.47 -3.11 15.76
N THR A 58 26.13 -3.18 14.61
CA THR A 58 27.51 -3.69 14.49
C THR A 58 28.58 -2.68 14.95
N SER A 59 28.20 -1.44 15.29
CA SER A 59 29.13 -0.34 15.58
C SER A 59 30.12 0.00 14.45
N LEU A 60 29.91 -0.53 13.24
CA LEU A 60 30.75 -0.24 12.08
C LEU A 60 30.46 1.16 11.52
N LYS A 61 29.19 1.56 11.48
CA LYS A 61 28.76 2.87 11.02
C LYS A 61 27.38 3.20 11.57
N THR A 62 27.28 4.36 12.22
CA THR A 62 26.02 4.85 12.77
C THR A 62 25.60 6.13 12.04
N PRO A 63 24.36 6.23 11.57
CA PRO A 63 23.82 7.48 11.02
C PRO A 63 23.88 8.60 12.05
N THR A 64 24.57 9.68 11.72
CA THR A 64 24.65 10.91 12.51
C THR A 64 23.58 11.91 12.05
N PRO A 65 23.37 13.03 12.76
CA PRO A 65 22.58 14.13 12.23
C PRO A 65 22.96 14.44 10.76
N PRO A 66 21.96 14.63 9.87
CA PRO A 66 20.58 15.00 10.20
C PRO A 66 19.58 13.81 10.24
N TYR A 67 20.05 12.56 10.15
CA TYR A 67 19.16 11.40 10.08
C TYR A 67 18.31 11.22 11.35
N GLY A 68 17.01 10.99 11.15
CA GLY A 68 16.02 10.82 12.21
C GLY A 68 15.44 12.12 12.81
N GLU A 69 15.91 13.31 12.41
CA GLU A 69 15.43 14.58 13.00
C GLU A 69 13.94 14.87 12.76
N THR A 70 13.42 14.57 11.57
CA THR A 70 12.06 14.98 11.17
C THR A 70 10.96 14.08 11.74
N TYR A 71 11.14 12.75 11.77
CA TYR A 71 10.09 11.82 12.19
C TYR A 71 10.33 11.19 13.57
N PHE A 72 11.56 10.74 13.84
CA PHE A 72 11.89 10.09 15.12
C PHE A 72 12.39 11.09 16.17
N HIS A 73 12.76 12.31 15.75
CA HIS A 73 13.35 13.38 16.56
C HIS A 73 14.63 12.97 17.31
N LYS A 74 15.29 11.91 16.84
CA LYS A 74 16.57 11.39 17.32
C LYS A 74 17.15 10.40 16.30
N PRO A 75 18.47 10.13 16.32
CA PRO A 75 19.05 9.06 15.52
C PRO A 75 18.36 7.72 15.81
N ALA A 76 17.73 7.14 14.79
CA ALA A 76 17.04 5.84 14.88
C ALA A 76 17.90 4.66 14.40
N GLY A 77 19.18 4.91 14.11
CA GLY A 77 20.09 3.92 13.53
C GLY A 77 19.86 3.66 12.04
N ARG A 78 19.10 4.52 11.36
CA ARG A 78 18.71 4.40 9.95
C ARG A 78 19.22 5.58 9.14
N PHE A 79 19.57 5.37 7.87
CA PHE A 79 19.97 6.43 6.93
C PHE A 79 18.75 7.14 6.32
N SER A 80 17.79 7.53 7.15
CA SER A 80 16.57 8.24 6.75
C SER A 80 16.10 9.18 7.86
N HIS A 81 15.33 10.21 7.48
CA HIS A 81 14.65 11.09 8.43
C HIS A 81 13.45 10.43 9.12
N GLY A 82 12.98 9.27 8.62
CA GLY A 82 11.83 8.56 9.15
C GLY A 82 11.75 7.11 8.70
N ARG A 83 10.53 6.62 8.47
CA ARG A 83 10.28 5.24 8.06
C ARG A 83 10.94 4.92 6.71
N LEU A 84 11.37 3.68 6.56
CA LEU A 84 11.86 3.08 5.31
C LEU A 84 10.71 2.34 4.63
N MET A 85 10.89 2.00 3.35
CA MET A 85 9.86 1.27 2.59
C MET A 85 9.42 -0.02 3.29
N ILE A 86 10.36 -0.72 3.93
CA ILE A 86 10.08 -1.96 4.66
C ILE A 86 9.11 -1.77 5.84
N ASP A 87 9.06 -0.60 6.48
CA ASP A 87 8.13 -0.34 7.59
C ASP A 87 6.67 -0.22 7.13
N PHE A 88 6.43 -0.02 5.82
CA PHE A 88 5.09 0.02 5.23
C PHE A 88 4.66 -1.34 4.67
N MET A 89 5.62 -2.24 4.48
CA MET A 89 5.37 -3.62 4.03
C MET A 89 5.13 -4.58 5.21
N ALA A 90 5.70 -4.27 6.37
CA ALA A 90 5.62 -5.06 7.61
C ALA A 90 4.31 -4.88 8.39
#